data_AF-A0A7X8AXB0-F1
#
_entry.id   AF-A0A7X8AXB0-F1
#
_cell.length_a   1.000
_cell.length_b   1.000
_cell.length_c   1.000
_cell.angle_alpha   90.00
_cell.angle_beta   90.00
_cell.angle_gamma   90.00
#
_symmetry.space_group_name_H-M   'P 1'
#
loop_
_entity.id
_entity.type
_entity.pdbx_description
1 polymer ?
#
loop_
_entity_poly.entity_id
_entity_poly.type
_entity_poly.pdbx_seq_one_letter_code
_entity_poly.pdbx_strand_id
1 'polypeptide(L)'
;MHSMQIKRIKFNEHLSQALEQLKDGAFLTVRAGNETNTMSIGWGSVNYMWNKPVFLVMVRFSRHTYDLLEKAQEFTVSIPLKKDLRKELKYCGTHSGRDLNKYDGCGLTLVDGQKISTPIIGECELHYECKVVYRQAMEPGTLDEELRNRVYPTNDYHVLYYGEIVDSYLLENE
;
A
#
# COMPACT_ATOMS: atom_id res chain seq x y z
N MET A 1 -7.60 -12.47 25.17
CA MET A 1 -7.77 -12.16 23.74
C MET A 1 -7.78 -10.65 23.66
N HIS A 2 -6.70 -10.04 23.16
CA HIS A 2 -6.67 -8.59 22.96
C HIS A 2 -7.69 -8.27 21.85
N SER A 3 -8.69 -7.47 22.15
CA SER A 3 -9.69 -7.09 21.16
C SER A 3 -9.14 -5.93 20.34
N MET A 4 -9.05 -6.13 19.02
CA MET A 4 -8.66 -5.05 18.12
C MET A 4 -9.83 -4.09 17.96
N GLN A 5 -9.64 -2.81 18.32
CA GLN A 5 -10.67 -1.78 18.19
C GLN A 5 -10.43 -0.92 16.95
N ILE A 6 -11.49 -0.68 16.19
CA ILE A 6 -11.45 0.16 14.99
C ILE A 6 -12.04 1.53 15.32
N LYS A 7 -11.23 2.57 15.13
CA LYS A 7 -11.65 3.96 15.23
C LYS A 7 -11.64 4.62 13.87
N ARG A 8 -12.82 4.83 13.28
CA ARG A 8 -12.96 5.54 11.99
C ARG A 8 -12.57 7.00 12.13
N ILE A 9 -11.81 7.46 11.15
CA ILE A 9 -11.28 8.82 11.07
C ILE A 9 -11.61 9.41 9.70
N LYS A 10 -11.43 10.72 9.56
CA LYS A 10 -11.42 11.31 8.21
C LYS A 10 -10.15 10.88 7.48
N PHE A 11 -10.26 10.68 6.17
CA PHE A 11 -9.13 10.29 5.31
C PHE A 11 -7.93 11.25 5.42
N ASN A 12 -8.15 12.48 5.85
CA ASN A 12 -7.13 13.51 5.96
C ASN A 12 -6.65 13.80 7.40
N GLU A 13 -7.13 13.06 8.40
CA GLU A 13 -6.85 13.34 9.82
C GLU A 13 -5.36 13.15 10.20
N HIS A 14 -4.68 12.20 9.53
CA HIS A 14 -3.28 11.83 9.82
C HIS A 14 -2.33 12.01 8.62
N LEU A 15 -2.63 12.94 7.69
CA LEU A 15 -1.83 13.10 6.46
C LEU A 15 -0.36 13.42 6.73
N SER A 16 -0.09 14.34 7.65
CA SER A 16 1.28 14.76 7.95
C SER A 16 2.12 13.58 8.43
N GLN A 17 1.60 12.80 9.38
CA GLN A 17 2.27 11.61 9.90
C GLN A 17 2.41 10.52 8.83
N ALA A 18 1.37 10.31 8.01
CA ALA A 18 1.41 9.33 6.92
C ALA A 18 2.48 9.68 5.87
N LEU A 19 2.57 10.95 5.46
CA LEU A 19 3.57 11.42 4.49
C LEU A 19 4.99 11.37 5.05
N GLU A 20 5.16 11.62 6.35
CA GLU A 20 6.46 11.47 7.01
C GLU A 20 6.88 9.99 7.04
N GLN A 21 5.99 9.11 7.50
CA GLN A 21 6.23 7.67 7.59
C GLN A 21 6.47 7.02 6.21
N LEU A 22 5.81 7.49 5.15
CA LEU A 22 6.01 6.94 3.80
C LEU A 22 7.46 6.98 3.33
N LYS A 23 8.28 7.91 3.83
CA LYS A 23 9.73 7.97 3.53
C LYS A 23 10.48 6.74 4.04
N ASP A 24 10.05 6.21 5.18
CA ASP A 24 10.57 4.98 5.79
C ASP A 24 9.83 3.72 5.33
N GLY A 25 8.63 3.91 4.76
CA GLY A 25 7.83 2.91 4.07
C GLY A 25 6.46 2.67 4.70
N ALA A 26 5.57 2.13 3.88
CA ALA A 26 4.26 1.60 4.26
C ALA A 26 4.00 0.28 3.55
N PHE A 27 2.99 -0.46 4.00
CA PHE A 27 2.59 -1.72 3.38
C PHE A 27 1.43 -1.51 2.40
N LEU A 28 1.63 -1.95 1.16
CA LEU A 28 0.57 -2.10 0.15
C LEU A 28 0.21 -3.57 0.06
N THR A 29 -1.03 -3.90 0.41
CA THR A 29 -1.55 -5.28 0.36
C THR A 29 -2.64 -5.39 -0.69
N VAL A 30 -2.68 -6.52 -1.39
CA VAL A 30 -3.67 -6.83 -2.43
C VAL A 30 -4.06 -8.30 -2.33
N ARG A 31 -5.35 -8.59 -2.45
CA ARG A 31 -5.89 -9.96 -2.50
C ARG A 31 -6.65 -10.18 -3.81
N ALA A 32 -6.29 -11.23 -4.55
CA ALA A 32 -7.02 -11.69 -5.73
C ALA A 32 -7.38 -13.16 -5.56
N GLY A 33 -8.67 -13.45 -5.34
CA GLY A 33 -9.11 -14.80 -4.99
C GLY A 33 -8.48 -15.27 -3.67
N ASN A 34 -7.80 -16.41 -3.69
CA ASN A 34 -7.12 -16.98 -2.51
C ASN A 34 -5.69 -16.45 -2.33
N GLU A 35 -5.18 -15.66 -3.27
CA GLU A 35 -3.82 -15.17 -3.24
C GLU A 35 -3.77 -13.77 -2.62
N THR A 36 -2.91 -13.59 -1.61
CA THR A 36 -2.67 -12.30 -0.95
C THR A 36 -1.18 -12.01 -0.95
N ASN A 37 -0.79 -10.79 -1.30
CA ASN A 37 0.60 -10.37 -1.20
C ASN A 37 0.69 -8.94 -0.66
N THR A 38 1.73 -8.72 0.14
CA THR A 38 2.10 -7.41 0.66
C THR A 38 3.47 -7.01 0.10
N MET A 39 3.57 -5.77 -0.35
CA MET A 39 4.84 -5.14 -0.69
C MET A 39 5.04 -3.85 0.09
N SER A 40 6.28 -3.41 0.16
CA SER A 40 6.60 -2.11 0.76
C SER A 40 6.59 -1.02 -0.30
N ILE A 41 5.93 0.08 0.00
CA ILE A 41 5.92 1.29 -0.80
C ILE A 41 6.57 2.43 -0.03
N GLY A 42 7.45 3.18 -0.71
CA GLY A 42 8.00 4.43 -0.18
C GLY A 42 7.39 5.67 -0.83
N TRP A 43 6.57 5.47 -1.87
CA TRP A 43 5.94 6.52 -2.65
C TRP A 43 4.43 6.35 -2.59
N GLY A 44 3.75 7.44 -2.24
CA GLY A 44 2.31 7.52 -2.24
C GLY A 44 1.83 8.88 -1.77
N SER A 45 0.56 9.17 -2.01
CA SER A 45 -0.07 10.40 -1.51
C SER A 45 -1.57 10.23 -1.37
N VAL A 46 -2.14 10.96 -0.42
CA VAL A 46 -3.58 11.09 -0.28
C VAL A 46 -4.00 12.41 -0.92
N ASN A 47 -5.01 12.36 -1.77
CA ASN A 47 -5.47 13.46 -2.60
C ASN A 47 -7.01 13.54 -2.56
N TYR A 48 -7.56 14.60 -3.16
CA TYR A 48 -8.99 14.73 -3.41
C TYR A 48 -9.21 14.99 -4.90
N MET A 49 -9.84 14.04 -5.60
CA MET A 49 -10.03 14.06 -7.06
C MET A 49 -11.42 13.54 -7.41
N TRP A 50 -12.06 14.09 -8.45
CA TRP A 50 -13.40 13.68 -8.88
C TRP A 50 -14.46 13.70 -7.75
N ASN A 51 -14.33 14.68 -6.84
CA ASN A 51 -15.16 14.78 -5.63
C ASN A 51 -15.05 13.57 -4.68
N LYS A 52 -13.90 12.87 -4.70
CA LYS A 52 -13.63 11.67 -3.90
C LYS A 52 -12.26 11.77 -3.21
N PRO A 53 -12.11 11.25 -1.98
CA PRO A 53 -10.81 11.02 -1.38
C PRO A 53 -10.10 9.88 -2.14
N VAL A 54 -8.83 10.08 -2.48
CA VAL A 54 -8.06 9.13 -3.30
C VAL A 54 -6.68 8.89 -2.70
N PHE A 55 -6.28 7.62 -2.57
CA PHE A 55 -4.89 7.25 -2.29
C PHE A 55 -4.21 6.89 -3.62
N LEU A 56 -3.13 7.60 -3.95
CA LEU A 56 -2.26 7.30 -5.08
C LEU A 56 -1.13 6.39 -4.62
N VAL A 57 -1.00 5.21 -5.23
CA VAL A 57 0.13 4.29 -5.04
C VAL A 57 0.82 4.03 -6.37
N MET A 58 2.12 3.75 -6.32
CA MET A 58 2.93 3.44 -7.50
C MET A 58 3.50 2.03 -7.41
N VAL A 59 3.23 1.21 -8.43
CA VAL A 59 3.68 -0.19 -8.47
C VAL A 59 4.38 -0.44 -9.79
N ARG A 60 5.60 -0.98 -9.75
CA ARG A 60 6.34 -1.34 -10.96
C ARG A 60 5.74 -2.56 -11.64
N PHE A 61 5.85 -2.61 -12.97
CA PHE A 61 5.44 -3.79 -13.75
C PHE A 61 6.11 -5.07 -13.28
N SER A 62 7.36 -5.00 -12.82
CA SER A 62 8.09 -6.15 -12.31
C SER A 62 7.55 -6.72 -10.99
N ARG A 63 6.68 -6.02 -10.26
CA ARG A 63 6.22 -6.45 -8.92
C ARG A 63 5.07 -7.43 -9.03
N HIS A 64 5.08 -8.50 -8.23
CA HIS A 64 3.94 -9.42 -8.12
C HIS A 64 2.62 -8.72 -7.79
N THR A 65 2.68 -7.67 -6.95
CA THR A 65 1.52 -6.86 -6.60
C THR A 65 0.87 -6.19 -7.82
N TYR A 66 1.61 -5.93 -8.91
CA TYR A 66 1.02 -5.43 -10.16
C TYR A 66 0.02 -6.44 -10.73
N ASP A 67 0.45 -7.71 -10.86
CA ASP A 67 -0.40 -8.78 -11.41
C ASP A 67 -1.66 -9.01 -10.57
N LEU A 68 -1.57 -8.82 -9.24
CA LEU A 68 -2.71 -8.92 -8.34
C LEU A 68 -3.65 -7.70 -8.45
N LEU A 69 -3.11 -6.49 -8.54
CA LEU A 69 -3.93 -5.27 -8.72
C LEU A 69 -4.78 -5.34 -9.98
N GLU A 70 -4.20 -5.85 -11.08
CA GLU A 70 -4.90 -6.01 -12.34
C GLU A 70 -6.14 -6.90 -12.21
N LYS A 71 -6.10 -7.90 -11.31
CA LYS A 71 -7.22 -8.82 -11.05
C LYS A 71 -8.19 -8.31 -9.99
N ALA A 72 -7.67 -7.75 -8.89
CA ALA A 72 -8.44 -7.41 -7.70
C ALA A 72 -9.17 -6.06 -7.83
N GLN A 73 -8.54 -5.06 -8.48
CA GLN A 73 -9.04 -3.68 -8.56
C GLN A 73 -9.32 -3.02 -7.19
N GLU A 74 -8.70 -3.52 -6.13
CA GLU A 74 -8.76 -2.95 -4.78
C GLU A 74 -7.45 -3.25 -4.03
N PHE A 75 -7.15 -2.43 -3.03
CA PHE A 75 -5.94 -2.56 -2.22
C PHE A 75 -6.10 -1.92 -0.85
N THR A 76 -5.26 -2.31 0.09
CA THR A 76 -5.11 -1.60 1.37
C THR A 76 -3.73 -0.97 1.50
N VAL A 77 -3.68 0.17 2.17
CA VAL A 77 -2.42 0.79 2.63
C VAL A 77 -2.42 0.78 4.15
N SER A 78 -1.45 0.08 4.74
CA SER A 78 -1.25 -0.01 6.19
C SER A 78 0.05 0.72 6.56
N ILE A 79 -0.06 1.70 7.44
CA ILE A 79 1.02 2.64 7.78
C ILE A 79 1.34 2.50 9.28
N PRO A 80 2.58 2.10 9.64
CA PRO A 80 3.01 2.05 11.03
C PRO A 80 3.31 3.46 11.54
N LEU A 81 2.48 3.99 12.44
CA LEU A 81 2.68 5.31 13.02
C LEU A 81 3.44 5.26 14.35
N LYS A 82 3.40 4.13 15.06
CA LYS A 82 3.99 4.00 16.40
C LYS A 82 5.03 2.89 16.49
N LYS A 83 4.81 1.76 15.81
CA LYS A 83 5.71 0.60 15.86
C LYS A 83 6.85 0.72 14.84
N ASP A 84 8.05 0.31 15.25
CA ASP A 84 9.19 0.16 14.33
C ASP A 84 9.07 -1.16 13.55
N LEU A 85 8.55 -1.09 12.33
CA LEU A 85 8.41 -2.23 11.41
C LEU A 85 9.42 -2.19 10.26
N ARG A 86 10.59 -1.58 10.45
CA ARG A 86 11.60 -1.43 9.38
C ARG A 86 12.12 -2.76 8.85
N LYS A 87 12.20 -3.80 9.69
CA LYS A 87 12.67 -5.13 9.28
C LYS A 87 11.66 -5.80 8.35
N GLU A 88 10.38 -5.70 8.69
CA GLU A 88 9.24 -6.25 7.99
C GLU A 88 9.01 -5.50 6.68
N LEU A 89 9.13 -4.17 6.69
CA LEU A 89 9.13 -3.33 5.49
C LEU A 89 10.29 -3.72 4.55
N LYS A 90 11.51 -3.89 5.07
CA LYS A 90 12.64 -4.34 4.24
C LYS A 90 12.35 -5.71 3.64
N TYR A 91 11.88 -6.66 4.45
CA TYR A 91 11.59 -8.02 4.01
C TYR A 91 10.53 -8.06 2.90
N CYS A 92 9.40 -7.36 3.09
CA CYS A 92 8.31 -7.30 2.12
C CYS A 92 8.71 -6.59 0.82
N GLY A 93 9.69 -5.67 0.87
CA GLY A 93 10.21 -4.93 -0.27
C GLY A 93 11.23 -5.69 -1.12
N THR A 94 12.01 -6.61 -0.51
CA THR A 94 13.09 -7.34 -1.20
C THR A 94 12.73 -8.76 -1.62
N HIS A 95 11.72 -9.38 -1.00
CA HIS A 95 11.27 -10.72 -1.36
C HIS A 95 10.05 -10.66 -2.27
N SER A 96 10.00 -11.54 -3.27
CA SER A 96 8.87 -11.68 -4.18
C SER A 96 7.82 -12.59 -3.57
N GLY A 97 6.55 -12.20 -3.60
CA GLY A 97 5.44 -13.06 -3.18
C GLY A 97 5.10 -14.18 -4.17
N ARG A 98 5.76 -14.21 -5.35
CA ARG A 98 5.63 -15.31 -6.31
C ARG A 98 6.21 -16.62 -5.82
N ASP A 99 7.25 -16.54 -4.98
CA ASP A 99 8.10 -17.68 -4.65
C ASP A 99 7.93 -18.14 -3.20
N LEU A 100 7.22 -17.37 -2.37
CA LEU A 100 7.05 -17.66 -0.95
C LEU A 100 5.86 -16.93 -0.31
N ASN A 101 5.30 -17.55 0.73
CA ASN A 101 4.39 -16.90 1.65
C ASN A 101 5.19 -16.00 2.62
N LYS A 102 5.09 -14.67 2.45
CA LYS A 102 5.91 -13.71 3.22
C LYS A 102 5.54 -13.68 4.70
N TYR A 103 4.27 -13.93 5.03
CA TYR A 103 3.74 -13.77 6.38
C TYR A 103 4.39 -14.74 7.37
N ASP A 104 4.73 -15.95 6.91
CA ASP A 104 5.41 -16.97 7.71
C ASP A 104 6.84 -16.54 8.11
N GLY A 105 7.47 -15.67 7.32
CA GLY A 105 8.85 -15.23 7.50
C GLY A 105 9.02 -13.90 8.24
N CYS A 106 7.99 -13.04 8.29
CA CYS A 106 8.08 -11.71 8.89
C CYS A 106 7.21 -11.48 10.13
N GLY A 107 6.31 -12.42 10.49
CA GLY A 107 5.47 -12.30 11.68
C GLY A 107 4.39 -11.21 11.58
N LEU A 108 4.04 -10.79 10.36
CA LEU A 108 2.91 -9.89 10.12
C LEU A 108 1.60 -10.66 10.14
N THR A 109 0.57 -10.06 10.74
CA THR A 109 -0.77 -10.64 10.84
C THR A 109 -1.70 -9.97 9.83
N LEU A 110 -2.41 -10.78 9.04
CA LEU A 110 -3.49 -10.30 8.20
C LEU A 110 -4.77 -10.15 9.04
N VAL A 111 -5.39 -8.99 8.98
CA VAL A 111 -6.70 -8.70 9.59
C VAL A 111 -7.68 -8.36 8.47
N ASP A 112 -8.91 -8.86 8.56
CA ASP A 112 -9.92 -8.61 7.52
C ASP A 112 -10.24 -7.12 7.39
N GLY A 113 -10.37 -6.68 6.14
CA GLY A 113 -10.88 -5.36 5.80
C GLY A 113 -12.33 -5.17 6.23
N GLN A 114 -12.75 -3.91 6.34
CA GLN A 114 -14.07 -3.48 6.77
C GLN A 114 -15.04 -3.25 5.62
N LYS A 115 -14.54 -2.83 4.45
CA LYS A 115 -15.33 -2.49 3.26
C LYS A 115 -14.91 -3.23 2.00
N ILE A 116 -13.68 -3.74 1.94
CA ILE A 116 -13.14 -4.50 0.82
C ILE A 116 -12.63 -5.88 1.26
N SER A 117 -12.37 -6.78 0.30
CA SER A 117 -11.94 -8.15 0.57
C SER A 117 -10.45 -8.26 0.89
N THR A 118 -9.67 -7.27 0.46
CA THR A 118 -8.24 -7.17 0.73
C THR A 118 -7.98 -6.87 2.21
N PRO A 119 -7.13 -7.65 2.90
CA PRO A 119 -6.86 -7.49 4.32
C PRO A 119 -5.90 -6.33 4.60
N ILE A 120 -5.82 -5.92 5.86
CA ILE A 120 -4.83 -4.98 6.39
C ILE A 120 -3.71 -5.71 7.15
N ILE A 121 -2.64 -4.99 7.49
CA ILE A 121 -1.56 -5.48 8.35
C ILE A 121 -1.84 -5.09 9.81
N GLY A 122 -2.13 -6.06 10.67
CA GLY A 122 -2.55 -5.83 12.06
C GLY A 122 -1.53 -5.14 12.96
N GLU A 123 -0.26 -5.14 12.56
CA GLU A 123 0.80 -4.47 13.30
C GLU A 123 0.85 -2.96 13.04
N CYS A 124 0.18 -2.45 12.00
CA CYS A 124 0.12 -1.01 11.71
C CYS A 124 -1.05 -0.34 12.45
N GLU A 125 -0.95 0.97 12.64
CA GLU A 125 -2.00 1.75 13.28
C GLU A 125 -2.97 2.38 12.26
N LEU A 126 -2.47 2.90 11.13
CA LEU A 126 -3.30 3.66 10.19
C LEU A 126 -3.59 2.85 8.93
N HIS A 127 -4.85 2.79 8.54
CA HIS A 127 -5.30 2.01 7.40
C HIS A 127 -6.17 2.82 6.44
N TYR A 128 -5.96 2.57 5.15
CA TYR A 128 -6.82 3.01 4.07
C TYR A 128 -7.25 1.80 3.25
N GLU A 129 -8.55 1.67 3.02
CA GLU A 129 -9.12 0.70 2.07
C GLU A 129 -9.49 1.42 0.79
N CYS A 130 -9.01 0.91 -0.34
CA CYS A 130 -9.07 1.62 -1.60
C CYS A 130 -9.62 0.74 -2.72
N LYS A 131 -10.50 1.32 -3.55
CA LYS A 131 -10.94 0.72 -4.83
C LYS A 131 -10.36 1.48 -5.99
N VAL A 132 -9.72 0.79 -6.93
CA VAL A 132 -9.08 1.43 -8.09
C VAL A 132 -10.16 2.10 -8.95
N VAL A 133 -10.01 3.41 -9.18
CA VAL A 133 -10.90 4.20 -10.04
C VAL A 133 -10.20 4.70 -11.31
N TYR A 134 -8.87 4.76 -11.29
CA TYR A 134 -8.06 5.13 -12.44
C TYR A 134 -6.65 4.55 -12.30
N ARG A 135 -6.00 4.27 -13.43
CA ARG A 135 -4.60 3.90 -13.48
C ARG A 135 -3.90 4.47 -14.70
N GLN A 136 -2.62 4.78 -14.57
CA GLN A 136 -1.81 5.35 -15.64
C GLN A 136 -0.40 4.77 -15.58
N ALA A 137 0.04 4.11 -16.65
CA ALA A 137 1.46 3.79 -16.81
C ALA A 137 2.26 5.09 -16.97
N MET A 138 3.43 5.18 -16.32
CA MET A 138 4.33 6.30 -16.54
C MET A 138 4.70 6.40 -18.03
N GLU A 139 4.78 7.62 -18.55
CA GLU A 139 5.28 7.92 -19.88
C GLU A 139 6.76 8.34 -19.79
N PRO A 140 7.72 7.45 -20.12
CA PRO A 140 9.14 7.72 -19.92
C PRO A 140 9.66 8.93 -20.69
N GLY A 141 9.02 9.29 -21.82
CA GLY A 141 9.38 10.46 -22.61
C GLY A 141 9.08 11.80 -21.92
N THR A 142 8.28 11.80 -20.86
CA THR A 142 7.88 13.02 -20.13
C THR A 142 8.56 13.17 -18.76
N LEU A 143 9.32 12.16 -18.34
CA LEU A 143 10.08 12.21 -17.09
C LEU A 143 11.38 12.98 -17.29
N ASP A 144 11.73 13.81 -16.30
CA ASP A 144 13.04 14.45 -16.22
C ASP A 144 14.18 13.45 -16.45
N GLU A 145 15.17 13.85 -17.26
CA GLU A 145 16.22 12.95 -17.71
C GLU A 145 17.10 12.45 -16.56
N GLU A 146 17.42 13.30 -15.59
CA GLU A 146 18.22 12.93 -14.42
C GLU A 146 17.46 11.89 -13.57
N LEU A 147 16.18 12.13 -13.30
CA LEU A 147 15.33 11.19 -12.58
C LEU A 147 15.17 9.87 -13.32
N ARG A 148 14.99 9.91 -14.65
CA ARG A 148 14.89 8.71 -15.47
C ARG A 148 16.15 7.86 -15.35
N ASN A 149 17.31 8.47 -15.53
CA ASN A 149 18.60 7.77 -15.48
C ASN A 149 18.91 7.23 -14.08
N ARG A 150 18.60 7.98 -13.02
CA ARG A 150 18.91 7.60 -11.64
C ARG A 150 17.96 6.55 -11.07
N VAL A 151 16.65 6.68 -11.33
CA VAL A 151 15.62 5.85 -10.68
C VAL A 151 15.19 4.66 -11.53
N TYR A 152 15.29 4.78 -12.87
CA TYR A 152 14.86 3.76 -13.83
C TYR A 152 15.97 3.32 -14.80
N PRO A 153 17.17 2.94 -14.32
CA PRO A 153 18.26 2.53 -15.19
C PRO A 153 17.94 1.28 -16.04
N THR A 154 16.96 0.48 -15.62
CA THR A 154 16.53 -0.75 -16.29
C THR A 154 15.16 -0.65 -16.98
N ASN A 155 14.62 0.57 -17.14
CA ASN A 155 13.27 0.80 -17.71
C ASN A 155 12.12 0.10 -16.96
N ASP A 156 12.32 -0.28 -15.69
CA ASP A 156 11.27 -0.86 -14.84
C ASP A 156 10.42 0.26 -14.20
N TYR A 157 9.56 0.87 -15.02
CA TYR A 157 8.73 2.00 -14.65
C TYR A 157 7.52 1.61 -13.79
N HIS A 158 6.95 2.61 -13.10
CA HIS A 158 5.73 2.41 -12.31
C HIS A 158 4.46 2.58 -13.16
N VAL A 159 3.41 1.92 -12.71
CA VAL A 159 2.02 2.27 -12.96
C VAL A 159 1.48 2.98 -11.71
N LEU A 160 0.85 4.12 -11.94
CA LEU A 160 0.18 4.91 -10.92
C LEU A 160 -1.25 4.40 -10.78
N TYR A 161 -1.64 3.98 -9.58
CA TYR A 161 -2.99 3.53 -9.25
C TYR A 161 -3.67 4.54 -8.34
N TYR A 162 -4.83 5.04 -8.76
CA TYR A 162 -5.66 5.96 -8.03
C TYR A 162 -6.80 5.16 -7.40
N GLY A 163 -6.73 4.96 -6.10
CA GLY A 163 -7.75 4.25 -5.35
C GLY A 163 -8.68 5.20 -4.61
N GLU A 164 -9.99 5.18 -4.88
CA GLU A 164 -10.98 5.83 -4.02
C GLU A 164 -10.89 5.23 -2.61
N ILE A 165 -10.66 6.08 -1.61
CA ILE A 165 -10.62 5.68 -0.20
C ILE A 165 -12.06 5.43 0.25
N VAL A 166 -12.40 4.16 0.45
CA VAL A 166 -13.75 3.71 0.86
C VAL A 166 -13.88 3.49 2.37
N ASP A 167 -12.77 3.32 3.09
CA ASP A 167 -12.71 3.42 4.55
C ASP A 167 -11.32 3.95 4.98
N SER A 168 -11.28 4.61 6.12
CA SER A 168 -10.05 5.07 6.77
C SER A 168 -10.21 5.04 8.29
N TYR A 169 -9.29 4.34 8.97
CA TYR A 169 -9.41 4.09 10.40
C TYR A 169 -8.06 3.84 11.06
N LEU A 170 -8.07 4.02 12.37
CA LEU A 170 -7.01 3.56 13.26
C LEU A 170 -7.37 2.18 13.80
N LEU A 171 -6.38 1.28 13.82
CA LEU A 171 -6.41 0.03 14.54
C LEU A 171 -5.72 0.24 15.89
N GLU A 172 -6.48 0.15 16.96
CA GLU A 172 -6.00 0.29 18.33
C GLU A 172 -5.86 -1.11 18.95
N ASN A 173 -4.65 -1.41 19.43
CA ASN A 173 -4.37 -2.60 20.21
C ASN A 173 -4.47 -2.20 21.69
N GLU A 174 -5.42 -2.79 22.42
CA GLU A 174 -5.43 -2.74 23.90
C GLU A 174 -4.19 -3.45 24.49
#